data_AF-A0A842M115-F1
#
_entry.id   AF-A0A842M115-F1
#
_cell.length_a   1.000
_cell.length_b   1.000
_cell.length_c   1.000
_cell.angle_alpha   90.00
_cell.angle_beta   90.00
_cell.angle_gamma   90.00
#
_symmetry.space_group_name_H-M   'P 1'
#
loop_
_entity.id
_entity.type
_entity.pdbx_description
1 polymer ?
#
loop_
_entity_poly.entity_id
_entity_poly.type
_entity_poly.pdbx_seq_one_letter_code
_entity_poly.pdbx_strand_id
1 'polypeptide(L)'
;PPRLRWEEELSKPFLVYIDDKFNVPGVGVVVAGLVLQGWVRVNDKVWIGPFKDGSFRETRIKSIHAKRGVYIEKAQAGRSVTFAITNVSYDEVEKGMALLGEGLPTKSARGFEGDVFILHHPTTIRLGYEAIFHIHSIKEACRLVWSSKEPLRTGDRATIRVETVFHPIYIREGDRFLFREGRARGMGVVTKVIYGTP
;
A
#
# COMPACT_ATOMS: atom_id res chain seq x y z
N PRO A 1 4.11 15.51 12.65
CA PRO A 1 4.05 15.05 11.24
C PRO A 1 4.03 16.26 10.29
N PRO A 2 4.84 16.30 9.22
CA PRO A 2 4.71 17.35 8.21
C PRO A 2 3.28 17.29 7.65
N ARG A 3 2.58 18.43 7.62
CA ARG A 3 1.26 18.52 6.99
C ARG A 3 1.44 18.20 5.51
N LEU A 4 0.82 17.12 5.05
CA LEU A 4 0.73 16.84 3.62
C LEU A 4 0.04 18.03 2.96
N ARG A 5 0.73 18.66 2.01
CA ARG A 5 0.18 19.76 1.22
C ARG A 5 -0.64 19.14 0.10
N TRP A 6 -1.90 18.84 0.40
CA TRP A 6 -2.80 18.15 -0.52
C TRP A 6 -2.92 18.85 -1.88
N GLU A 7 -2.75 20.17 -1.93
CA GLU A 7 -2.70 20.98 -3.16
C GLU A 7 -1.63 20.49 -4.14
N GLU A 8 -0.44 20.11 -3.65
CA GLU A 8 0.66 19.60 -4.48
C GLU A 8 0.39 18.17 -4.99
N GLU A 9 -0.53 17.43 -4.34
CA GLU A 9 -0.90 16.08 -4.74
C GLU A 9 -2.03 16.05 -5.78
N LEU A 10 -2.78 17.15 -5.96
CA LEU A 10 -3.94 17.20 -6.88
C LEU A 10 -3.58 17.04 -8.35
N SER A 11 -2.38 17.48 -8.76
CA SER A 11 -1.89 17.36 -10.13
C SER A 11 -1.27 16.00 -10.45
N LYS A 12 -1.09 15.15 -9.44
CA LYS A 12 -0.52 13.80 -9.61
C LYS A 12 -1.62 12.82 -10.03
N PRO A 13 -1.25 11.68 -10.64
CA PRO A 13 -2.19 10.60 -10.90
C PRO A 13 -2.95 10.13 -9.65
N PHE A 14 -4.19 9.65 -9.84
CA PHE A 14 -5.03 9.17 -8.74
C PHE A 14 -4.42 7.97 -8.02
N LEU A 15 -4.37 8.01 -6.68
CA LEU A 15 -3.89 6.89 -5.86
C LEU A 15 -4.70 6.76 -4.57
N VAL A 16 -5.19 5.57 -4.30
CA VAL A 16 -5.82 5.16 -3.03
C VAL A 16 -5.26 3.80 -2.63
N TYR A 17 -4.89 3.63 -1.36
CA TYR A 17 -4.73 2.30 -0.76
C TYR A 17 -6.04 1.86 -0.12
N ILE A 18 -6.41 0.60 -0.32
CA ILE A 18 -7.64 0.01 0.20
C ILE A 18 -7.44 -0.30 1.69
N ASP A 19 -8.15 0.45 2.53
CA ASP A 19 -8.16 0.30 4.00
C ASP A 19 -9.22 -0.73 4.44
N ASP A 20 -10.35 -0.77 3.72
CA ASP A 20 -11.46 -1.68 4.02
C ASP A 20 -12.26 -2.07 2.77
N LYS A 21 -13.01 -3.17 2.87
CA LYS A 21 -13.90 -3.65 1.81
C LYS A 21 -15.24 -4.12 2.36
N PHE A 22 -16.28 -3.98 1.55
CA PHE A 22 -17.65 -4.35 1.89
C PHE A 22 -18.33 -4.99 0.69
N ASN A 23 -19.22 -5.94 0.95
CA ASN A 23 -20.16 -6.45 -0.05
C ASN A 23 -21.54 -5.89 0.28
N VAL A 24 -21.99 -4.89 -0.49
CA VAL A 24 -23.23 -4.17 -0.20
C VAL A 24 -24.36 -4.72 -1.10
N PRO A 25 -25.47 -5.23 -0.52
CA PRO A 25 -26.59 -5.76 -1.31
C PRO A 25 -27.11 -4.75 -2.34
N GLY A 26 -27.25 -5.20 -3.60
CA GLY A 26 -27.70 -4.37 -4.72
C GLY A 26 -26.66 -3.40 -5.30
N VAL A 27 -25.53 -3.16 -4.62
CA VAL A 27 -24.45 -2.28 -5.09
C VAL A 27 -23.25 -3.10 -5.58
N GLY A 28 -22.88 -4.15 -4.84
CA GLY A 28 -21.72 -5.00 -5.10
C GLY A 28 -20.53 -4.65 -4.21
N VAL A 29 -19.32 -4.80 -4.77
CA VAL A 29 -18.06 -4.56 -4.07
C VAL A 29 -17.85 -3.07 -3.84
N VAL A 30 -17.64 -2.70 -2.57
CA VAL A 30 -17.32 -1.33 -2.14
C VAL A 30 -16.00 -1.36 -1.39
N VAL A 31 -15.10 -0.45 -1.73
CA VAL A 31 -13.79 -0.31 -1.07
C VAL A 31 -13.66 1.07 -0.43
N ALA A 32 -12.99 1.14 0.72
CA ALA A 32 -12.72 2.38 1.44
C ALA A 32 -11.25 2.72 1.41
N GLY A 33 -10.93 4.01 1.33
CA GLY A 33 -9.57 4.48 1.45
C GLY A 33 -9.44 6.00 1.51
N LEU A 34 -8.26 6.46 1.90
CA LEU A 34 -7.85 7.85 1.74
C LEU A 34 -7.29 8.09 0.34
N VAL A 35 -7.80 9.09 -0.37
CA VAL A 35 -7.18 9.57 -1.61
C VAL A 35 -5.86 10.25 -1.27
N LEU A 36 -4.75 9.61 -1.64
CA LEU A 36 -3.41 10.14 -1.40
C LEU A 36 -3.00 11.12 -2.49
N GLN A 37 -3.35 10.83 -3.74
CA GLN A 37 -2.94 11.61 -4.91
C GLN A 37 -4.09 11.80 -5.88
N GLY A 38 -4.03 12.89 -6.62
CA GLY A 38 -4.93 13.19 -7.72
C GLY A 38 -6.38 13.32 -7.32
N TRP A 39 -7.24 12.99 -8.27
CA TRP A 39 -8.68 12.98 -8.11
C TRP A 39 -9.31 11.96 -9.04
N VAL A 40 -10.55 11.56 -8.73
CA VAL A 40 -11.33 10.63 -9.53
C VAL A 40 -12.79 11.03 -9.51
N ARG A 41 -13.51 10.77 -10.60
CA ARG A 41 -14.95 10.98 -10.74
C ARG A 41 -15.69 9.66 -10.85
N VAL A 42 -16.99 9.74 -10.60
CA VAL A 42 -17.91 8.66 -10.96
C VAL A 42 -17.80 8.38 -12.46
N ASN A 43 -17.83 7.10 -12.81
CA ASN A 43 -17.61 6.51 -14.13
C ASN A 43 -16.17 6.50 -14.63
N ASP A 44 -15.19 7.05 -13.91
CA ASP A 44 -13.79 6.93 -14.32
C ASP A 44 -13.32 5.48 -14.25
N LYS A 45 -12.42 5.14 -15.19
CA LYS A 45 -11.70 3.87 -15.21
C LYS A 45 -10.44 4.01 -14.37
N VAL A 46 -10.16 3.01 -13.55
CA VAL A 46 -8.97 2.93 -12.70
C VAL A 46 -8.45 1.50 -12.71
N TRP A 47 -7.19 1.32 -12.32
CA TRP A 47 -6.61 0.00 -12.11
C TRP A 47 -6.74 -0.40 -10.65
N ILE A 48 -7.09 -1.65 -10.41
CA ILE A 48 -7.09 -2.25 -9.07
C ILE A 48 -6.06 -3.38 -9.01
N GLY A 49 -5.32 -3.45 -7.91
CA GLY A 49 -4.37 -4.52 -7.65
C GLY A 49 -3.29 -4.12 -6.64
N PRO A 50 -2.24 -4.92 -6.47
CA PRO A 50 -1.98 -6.13 -7.22
C PRO A 50 -2.82 -7.31 -6.73
N PHE A 51 -3.23 -8.19 -7.65
CA PHE A 51 -3.79 -9.49 -7.32
C PHE A 51 -2.68 -10.49 -6.97
N LYS A 52 -3.03 -11.71 -6.53
CA LYS A 52 -2.05 -12.72 -6.07
C LYS A 52 -0.99 -13.06 -7.12
N ASP A 53 -1.36 -13.03 -8.40
CA ASP A 53 -0.48 -13.22 -9.56
C ASP A 53 0.41 -11.99 -9.87
N GLY A 54 0.21 -10.88 -9.16
CA GLY A 54 0.91 -9.62 -9.36
C GLY A 54 0.28 -8.70 -10.40
N SER A 55 -0.82 -9.12 -11.03
CA SER A 55 -1.51 -8.37 -12.07
C SER A 55 -2.34 -7.21 -11.50
N PHE A 56 -2.68 -6.27 -12.38
CA PHE A 56 -3.67 -5.24 -12.15
C PHE A 56 -4.78 -5.40 -13.18
N ARG A 57 -6.02 -5.11 -12.78
CA ARG A 57 -7.18 -5.18 -13.67
C ARG A 57 -7.88 -3.85 -13.75
N GLU A 58 -8.43 -3.54 -14.91
CA GLU A 58 -9.24 -2.34 -15.09
C GLU A 58 -10.60 -2.52 -14.37
N THR A 59 -10.95 -1.54 -13.57
CA THR A 59 -12.26 -1.41 -12.93
C THR A 59 -12.83 -0.02 -13.19
N ARG A 60 -14.12 0.17 -12.91
CA ARG A 60 -14.81 1.45 -13.03
C ARG A 60 -15.38 1.86 -11.69
N ILE A 61 -15.26 3.15 -11.36
CA ILE A 61 -15.91 3.76 -10.20
C ILE A 61 -17.41 3.94 -10.50
N LYS A 62 -18.28 3.13 -9.89
CA LYS A 62 -19.75 3.23 -10.02
C LYS A 62 -20.33 4.40 -9.23
N SER A 63 -19.88 4.58 -8.00
CA SER A 63 -20.32 5.66 -7.13
C SER A 63 -19.24 5.97 -6.10
N ILE A 64 -19.27 7.19 -5.58
CA ILE A 64 -18.35 7.67 -4.54
C ILE A 64 -19.20 8.22 -3.39
N HIS A 65 -18.85 7.85 -2.16
CA HIS A 65 -19.52 8.38 -0.97
C HIS A 65 -18.51 8.88 0.06
N ALA A 66 -18.71 10.11 0.57
CA ALA A 66 -17.85 10.68 1.62
C ALA A 66 -18.12 10.06 3.00
N LYS A 67 -19.36 9.64 3.23
CA LYS A 67 -19.84 8.90 4.40
C LYS A 67 -21.09 8.12 4.00
N ARG A 68 -21.54 7.19 4.86
CA ARG A 68 -22.72 6.37 4.60
C ARG A 68 -23.91 7.23 4.14
N GLY A 69 -24.38 7.01 2.92
CA GLY A 69 -25.52 7.72 2.32
C GLY A 69 -25.22 9.08 1.68
N VAL A 70 -24.01 9.62 1.78
CA VAL A 70 -23.66 10.93 1.16
C VAL A 70 -22.88 10.71 -0.12
N TYR A 71 -23.60 10.75 -1.24
CA TYR A 71 -23.05 10.68 -2.59
C TYR A 71 -22.25 11.93 -2.95
N ILE A 72 -21.15 11.75 -3.68
CA ILE A 72 -20.37 12.83 -4.29
C ILE A 72 -19.96 12.42 -5.72
N GLU A 73 -19.84 13.39 -6.62
CA GLU A 73 -19.45 13.12 -8.02
C GLU A 73 -17.93 12.97 -8.21
N LYS A 74 -17.14 13.57 -7.32
CA LYS A 74 -15.67 13.64 -7.40
C LYS A 74 -15.04 13.48 -6.01
N ALA A 75 -14.01 12.66 -5.91
CA ALA A 75 -13.08 12.62 -4.78
C ALA A 75 -11.71 13.14 -5.19
N GLN A 76 -10.98 13.72 -4.24
CA GLN A 76 -9.65 14.29 -4.46
C GLN A 76 -8.75 14.04 -3.25
N ALA A 77 -7.44 14.23 -3.45
CA ALA A 77 -6.42 14.06 -2.42
C ALA A 77 -6.82 14.70 -1.08
N GLY A 78 -6.60 13.96 0.00
CA GLY A 78 -6.94 14.35 1.37
C GLY A 78 -8.36 13.99 1.83
N ARG A 79 -9.18 13.34 0.99
CA ARG A 79 -10.53 12.87 1.38
C ARG A 79 -10.54 11.36 1.60
N SER A 80 -11.06 10.94 2.75
CA SER A 80 -11.46 9.55 3.00
C SER A 80 -12.86 9.32 2.44
N VAL A 81 -13.00 8.32 1.56
CA VAL A 81 -14.24 8.03 0.84
C VAL A 81 -14.40 6.53 0.63
N THR A 82 -15.61 6.11 0.22
CA THR A 82 -15.87 4.77 -0.30
C THR A 82 -16.18 4.81 -1.79
N PHE A 83 -15.72 3.79 -2.50
CA PHE A 83 -15.91 3.60 -3.93
C PHE A 83 -16.67 2.30 -4.18
N ALA A 84 -17.82 2.36 -4.84
CA ALA A 84 -18.40 1.16 -5.44
C ALA A 84 -17.66 0.87 -6.76
N ILE A 85 -17.22 -0.37 -6.97
CA ILE A 85 -16.38 -0.75 -8.12
C ILE A 85 -16.98 -1.92 -8.91
N THR A 86 -16.51 -2.14 -10.14
CA THR A 86 -16.98 -3.21 -11.05
C THR A 86 -15.88 -4.19 -11.43
N ASN A 87 -16.25 -5.25 -12.15
CA ASN A 87 -15.31 -6.16 -12.81
C ASN A 87 -14.36 -6.91 -11.86
N VAL A 88 -14.65 -6.91 -10.56
CA VAL A 88 -13.95 -7.66 -9.52
C VAL A 88 -14.97 -8.23 -8.55
N SER A 89 -14.71 -9.43 -8.05
CA SER A 89 -15.50 -10.05 -6.98
C SER A 89 -14.99 -9.63 -5.61
N TYR A 90 -15.84 -9.81 -4.59
CA TYR A 90 -15.50 -9.44 -3.21
C TYR A 90 -14.29 -10.22 -2.68
N ASP A 91 -14.16 -11.49 -3.05
CA ASP A 91 -13.10 -12.39 -2.55
C ASP A 91 -11.74 -12.11 -3.20
N GLU A 92 -11.72 -11.50 -4.39
CA GLU A 92 -10.50 -11.14 -5.09
C GLU A 92 -9.85 -9.84 -4.57
N VAL A 93 -10.62 -8.98 -3.91
CA VAL A 93 -10.12 -7.71 -3.37
C VAL A 93 -9.62 -7.91 -1.96
N GLU A 94 -8.43 -7.41 -1.64
CA GLU A 94 -7.85 -7.50 -0.30
C GLU A 94 -7.41 -6.13 0.22
N LYS A 95 -7.32 -6.00 1.55
CA LYS A 95 -6.77 -4.79 2.18
C LYS A 95 -5.29 -4.67 1.82
N GLY A 96 -4.82 -3.45 1.59
CA GLY A 96 -3.45 -3.20 1.12
C GLY A 96 -3.31 -3.16 -0.41
N MET A 97 -4.29 -3.62 -1.18
CA MET A 97 -4.36 -3.33 -2.61
C MET A 97 -4.54 -1.82 -2.84
N ALA A 98 -4.31 -1.37 -4.06
CA ALA A 98 -4.40 0.02 -4.48
C ALA A 98 -5.38 0.21 -5.65
N LEU A 99 -6.02 1.37 -5.69
CA LEU A 99 -6.66 1.93 -6.88
C LEU A 99 -5.74 2.97 -7.50
N LEU A 100 -5.43 2.81 -8.78
CA LEU A 100 -4.48 3.64 -9.52
C LEU A 100 -5.18 4.30 -10.72
N GLY A 101 -5.03 5.61 -10.86
CA GLY A 101 -5.40 6.33 -12.07
C GLY A 101 -4.43 6.07 -13.21
N GLU A 102 -4.79 6.59 -14.39
CA GLU A 102 -3.88 6.63 -15.54
C GLU A 102 -2.59 7.40 -15.21
N GLY A 103 -1.45 6.93 -15.72
CA GLY A 103 -0.14 7.51 -15.47
C GLY A 103 0.64 6.92 -14.30
N LEU A 104 0.04 6.05 -13.48
CA LEU A 104 0.81 5.24 -12.51
C LEU A 104 1.19 3.88 -13.12
N PRO A 105 2.41 3.39 -12.86
CA PRO A 105 2.81 2.07 -13.31
C PRO A 105 2.00 1.00 -12.58
N THR A 106 1.35 0.11 -13.32
CA THR A 106 0.65 -1.07 -12.80
C THR A 106 1.63 -2.23 -12.56
N LYS A 107 2.67 -1.96 -11.75
CA LYS A 107 3.72 -2.93 -11.43
C LYS A 107 3.68 -3.29 -9.95
N SER A 108 3.70 -4.58 -9.68
CA SER A 108 3.81 -5.12 -8.33
C SER A 108 5.27 -5.26 -7.90
N ALA A 109 5.52 -4.95 -6.64
CA ALA A 109 6.77 -5.23 -5.96
C ALA A 109 6.75 -6.63 -5.34
N ARG A 110 7.89 -7.32 -5.39
CA ARG A 110 8.18 -8.51 -4.58
C ARG A 110 9.26 -8.27 -3.54
N GLY A 111 9.73 -7.04 -3.43
CA GLY A 111 10.73 -6.65 -2.47
C GLY A 111 11.06 -5.18 -2.61
N PHE A 112 11.92 -4.71 -1.72
CA PHE A 112 12.45 -3.36 -1.78
C PHE A 112 13.76 -3.26 -1.01
N GLU A 113 14.55 -2.25 -1.37
CA GLU A 113 15.61 -1.73 -0.52
C GLU A 113 15.06 -0.57 0.31
N GLY A 114 15.54 -0.41 1.54
CA GLY A 114 15.13 0.67 2.40
C GLY A 114 16.11 0.96 3.52
N ASP A 115 16.11 2.20 3.97
CA ASP A 115 16.87 2.61 5.15
C ASP A 115 16.02 2.39 6.39
N VAL A 116 16.59 1.69 7.37
CA VAL A 116 15.89 1.24 8.57
C VAL A 116 16.56 1.76 9.83
N PHE A 117 15.75 2.02 10.84
CA PHE A 117 16.15 2.29 12.22
C PHE A 117 15.46 1.31 13.17
N ILE A 118 16.25 0.59 13.96
CA ILE A 118 15.75 -0.42 14.90
C ILE A 118 15.40 0.27 16.22
N LEU A 119 14.10 0.37 16.54
CA LEU A 119 13.62 1.08 17.73
C LEU A 119 13.76 0.23 18.99
N HIS A 120 13.27 -1.00 18.94
CA HIS A 120 13.33 -1.94 20.05
C HIS A 120 13.26 -3.35 19.50
N HIS A 121 14.27 -4.17 19.77
CA HIS A 121 14.26 -5.59 19.43
C HIS A 121 14.87 -6.38 20.59
N PRO A 122 14.19 -7.43 21.10
CA PRO A 122 14.67 -8.19 22.25
C PRO A 122 15.93 -9.02 21.92
N THR A 123 16.08 -9.40 20.66
CA THR A 123 17.19 -10.20 20.15
C THR A 123 17.91 -9.50 19.00
N THR A 124 18.72 -10.25 18.27
CA THR A 124 19.55 -9.77 17.17
C THR A 124 18.89 -10.13 15.83
N ILE A 125 18.75 -9.18 14.90
CA ILE A 125 18.19 -9.41 13.57
C ILE A 125 19.33 -9.83 12.62
N ARG A 126 19.13 -10.92 11.88
CA ARG A 126 20.09 -11.51 10.92
C ARG A 126 19.42 -11.76 9.58
N LEU A 127 20.20 -12.10 8.56
CA LEU A 127 19.62 -12.56 7.30
C LEU A 127 18.68 -13.75 7.51
N GLY A 128 17.62 -13.81 6.72
CA GLY A 128 16.51 -14.76 6.87
C GLY A 128 15.47 -14.34 7.91
N TYR A 129 15.66 -13.24 8.64
CA TYR A 129 14.68 -12.72 9.58
C TYR A 129 13.38 -12.34 8.87
N GLU A 130 12.25 -12.82 9.39
CA GLU A 130 10.92 -12.54 8.85
C GLU A 130 10.11 -11.71 9.84
N ALA A 131 9.47 -10.65 9.34
CA ALA A 131 8.58 -9.83 10.14
C ALA A 131 7.42 -9.30 9.30
N ILE A 132 6.37 -8.83 9.97
CA ILE A 132 5.25 -8.17 9.29
C ILE A 132 5.61 -6.71 9.07
N PHE A 133 5.65 -6.29 7.81
CA PHE A 133 5.82 -4.92 7.38
C PHE A 133 4.46 -4.26 7.16
N HIS A 134 4.33 -3.08 7.72
CA HIS A 134 3.20 -2.18 7.61
C HIS A 134 3.60 -1.00 6.73
N ILE A 135 2.98 -0.89 5.55
CA ILE A 135 3.23 0.18 4.58
C ILE A 135 1.86 0.71 4.16
N HIS A 136 1.49 1.93 4.56
CA HIS A 136 0.10 2.40 4.44
C HIS A 136 -0.90 1.39 5.06
N SER A 137 -1.84 0.85 4.27
CA SER A 137 -2.77 -0.20 4.69
C SER A 137 -2.27 -1.63 4.43
N ILE A 138 -1.12 -1.78 3.78
CA ILE A 138 -0.48 -3.07 3.49
C ILE A 138 0.04 -3.69 4.80
N LYS A 139 -0.20 -4.99 4.93
CA LYS A 139 0.37 -5.85 5.97
C LYS A 139 0.91 -7.09 5.30
N GLU A 140 2.21 -7.14 5.06
CA GLU A 140 2.85 -8.24 4.35
C GLU A 140 4.02 -8.78 5.16
N ALA A 141 4.18 -10.10 5.19
CA ALA A 141 5.37 -10.71 5.76
C ALA A 141 6.53 -10.49 4.78
N CYS A 142 7.64 -9.93 5.27
CA CYS A 142 8.84 -9.76 4.46
C CYS A 142 10.03 -10.44 5.14
N ARG A 143 10.88 -11.05 4.31
CA ARG A 143 12.14 -11.68 4.71
C ARG A 143 13.31 -10.74 4.43
N LEU A 144 14.19 -10.56 5.40
CA LEU A 144 15.45 -9.85 5.25
C LEU A 144 16.43 -10.71 4.46
N VAL A 145 16.82 -10.26 3.27
CA VAL A 145 17.74 -11.00 2.37
C VAL A 145 19.11 -10.37 2.26
N TRP A 146 19.24 -9.08 2.59
CA TRP A 146 20.54 -8.40 2.67
C TRP A 146 20.48 -7.25 3.68
N SER A 147 21.61 -6.95 4.32
CA SER A 147 21.78 -5.81 5.22
C SER A 147 23.18 -5.22 5.11
N SER A 148 23.30 -3.90 5.13
CA SER A 148 24.58 -3.19 5.15
C SER A 148 25.35 -3.38 6.47
N LYS A 149 24.65 -3.78 7.53
CA LYS A 149 25.20 -4.10 8.84
C LYS A 149 24.62 -5.43 9.32
N GLU A 150 25.48 -6.39 9.62
CA GLU A 150 25.04 -7.67 10.17
C GLU A 150 25.84 -8.05 11.43
N PRO A 151 25.18 -8.33 12.56
CA PRO A 151 23.73 -8.27 12.74
C PRO A 151 23.21 -6.87 13.12
N LEU A 152 21.89 -6.67 13.00
CA LEU A 152 21.21 -5.46 13.46
C LEU A 152 20.71 -5.62 14.91
N ARG A 153 20.87 -4.56 15.70
CA ARG A 153 20.43 -4.45 17.10
C ARG A 153 19.67 -3.14 17.33
N THR A 154 19.04 -3.02 18.49
CA THR A 154 18.38 -1.78 18.93
C THR A 154 19.32 -0.58 18.82
N GLY A 155 18.84 0.50 18.20
CA GLY A 155 19.60 1.73 17.94
C GLY A 155 20.37 1.73 16.62
N ASP A 156 20.44 0.61 15.90
CA ASP A 156 21.15 0.55 14.64
C ASP A 156 20.38 1.24 13.51
N ARG A 157 21.16 1.84 12.60
CA ARG A 157 20.73 2.26 11.28
C ARG A 157 21.45 1.44 10.24
N ALA A 158 20.72 0.99 9.22
CA ALA A 158 21.26 0.21 8.12
C ALA A 158 20.40 0.37 6.87
N THR A 159 20.98 0.06 5.73
CA THR A 159 20.23 -0.20 4.51
C THR A 159 19.93 -1.70 4.46
N ILE A 160 18.69 -2.06 4.21
CA ILE A 160 18.24 -3.45 4.12
C ILE A 160 17.61 -3.71 2.76
N ARG A 161 17.68 -4.96 2.31
CA ARG A 161 16.85 -5.48 1.22
C ARG A 161 15.92 -6.54 1.79
N VAL A 162 14.64 -6.42 1.49
CA VAL A 162 13.62 -7.38 1.92
C VAL A 162 12.82 -7.89 0.73
N GLU A 163 12.30 -9.10 0.87
CA GLU A 163 11.44 -9.75 -0.13
C GLU A 163 10.10 -10.12 0.51
N THR A 164 9.00 -9.91 -0.21
CA THR A 164 7.65 -10.30 0.22
C THR A 164 7.53 -11.81 0.24
N VAL A 165 6.93 -12.37 1.28
CA VAL A 165 6.83 -13.83 1.46
C VAL A 165 5.62 -14.42 0.74
N PHE A 166 4.46 -13.75 0.78
CA PHE A 166 3.21 -14.32 0.29
C PHE A 166 2.69 -13.61 -0.95
N HIS A 167 2.52 -12.29 -0.85
CA HIS A 167 1.75 -11.54 -1.83
C HIS A 167 2.55 -10.40 -2.45
N PRO A 168 2.29 -10.10 -3.74
CA PRO A 168 2.84 -8.89 -4.34
C PRO A 168 2.19 -7.68 -3.70
N ILE A 169 2.92 -6.58 -3.62
CA ILE A 169 2.40 -5.33 -3.05
C ILE A 169 2.62 -4.15 -3.99
N TYR A 170 1.83 -3.09 -3.85
CA TYR A 170 2.08 -1.83 -4.56
C TYR A 170 2.71 -0.82 -3.60
N ILE A 171 3.97 -0.46 -3.83
CA ILE A 171 4.70 0.50 -3.01
C ILE A 171 5.50 1.44 -3.91
N ARG A 172 5.89 2.58 -3.36
CA ARG A 172 6.67 3.61 -4.05
C ARG A 172 7.91 3.97 -3.24
N GLU A 173 8.92 4.45 -3.94
CA GLU A 173 10.08 5.05 -3.29
C GLU A 173 9.64 6.24 -2.43
N GLY A 174 10.23 6.35 -1.24
CA GLY A 174 9.84 7.33 -0.22
C GLY A 174 8.68 6.87 0.68
N ASP A 175 7.99 5.76 0.39
CA ASP A 175 6.98 5.23 1.30
C ASP A 175 7.63 4.82 2.62
N ARG A 176 6.95 5.18 3.73
CA ARG A 176 7.40 4.85 5.07
C ARG A 176 6.86 3.51 5.49
N PHE A 177 7.69 2.71 6.13
CA PHE A 177 7.30 1.42 6.66
C PHE A 177 7.61 1.29 8.14
N LEU A 178 6.84 0.44 8.79
CA LEU A 178 7.08 -0.05 10.14
C LEU A 178 7.10 -1.57 10.07
N PHE A 179 8.02 -2.25 10.73
CA PHE A 179 7.94 -3.71 10.83
C PHE A 179 7.88 -4.14 12.28
N ARG A 180 7.18 -5.26 12.50
CA ARG A 180 6.90 -5.80 13.83
C ARG A 180 6.93 -7.31 13.84
N GLU A 181 7.47 -7.85 14.92
CA GLU A 181 7.42 -9.25 15.31
C GLU A 181 7.29 -9.31 16.84
N GLY A 182 6.09 -9.59 17.35
CA GLY A 182 5.80 -9.48 18.79
C GLY A 182 6.08 -8.08 19.36
N ARG A 183 7.11 -7.96 20.20
CA ARG A 183 7.58 -6.70 20.82
C ARG A 183 8.64 -5.96 20.01
N ALA A 184 9.19 -6.60 18.97
CA ALA A 184 10.13 -5.96 18.06
C ALA A 184 9.44 -4.84 17.26
N ARG A 185 10.13 -3.71 17.11
CA ARG A 185 9.69 -2.55 16.33
C ARG A 185 10.90 -1.94 15.63
N GLY A 186 10.78 -1.72 14.34
CA GLY A 186 11.65 -0.84 13.58
C GLY A 186 10.86 -0.04 12.57
N MET A 187 11.48 1.00 12.05
CA MET A 187 10.87 1.91 11.08
C MET A 187 11.86 2.25 9.99
N GLY A 188 11.35 2.62 8.82
CA GLY A 188 12.21 2.97 7.71
C GLY A 188 11.48 3.64 6.57
N VAL A 189 12.25 3.87 5.50
CA VAL A 189 11.78 4.47 4.26
C VAL A 189 12.24 3.59 3.11
N VAL A 190 11.34 3.28 2.19
CA VAL A 190 11.66 2.58 0.94
C VAL A 190 12.56 3.48 0.11
N THR A 191 13.77 3.02 -0.21
CA THR A 191 14.72 3.76 -1.05
C THR A 191 14.66 3.30 -2.50
N LYS A 192 14.32 2.04 -2.74
CA LYS A 192 14.21 1.47 -4.09
C LYS A 192 13.22 0.32 -4.13
N VAL A 193 12.33 0.31 -5.12
CA VAL A 193 11.35 -0.77 -5.30
C VAL A 193 11.92 -1.87 -6.20
N ILE A 194 11.72 -3.13 -5.82
CA ILE A 194 12.13 -4.30 -6.61
C ILE A 194 10.87 -4.95 -7.21
N TYR A 195 10.75 -4.86 -8.54
CA TYR A 195 9.65 -5.42 -9.33
C TYR A 195 9.96 -6.84 -9.83
N GLY A 196 8.93 -7.63 -10.12
CA GLY A 196 9.08 -8.97 -10.69
C GLY A 196 9.33 -10.06 -9.63
N THR A 197 9.45 -11.32 -10.02
CA THR A 197 9.71 -12.45 -9.11
C THR A 197 11.09 -12.34 -8.44
N PRO A 198 11.26 -12.77 -7.17
CA PRO A 198 12.57 -12.84 -6.50
C PRO A 198 13.62 -13.62 -7.29
#